data_AF-X1DZL3-F1
#
_entry.id   AF-X1DZL3-F1
#
_cell.length_a   1.000
_cell.length_b   1.000
_cell.length_c   1.000
_cell.angle_alpha   90.00
_cell.angle_beta   90.00
_cell.angle_gamma   90.00
#
_symmetry.space_group_name_H-M   'P 1'
#
loop_
_entity.id
_entity.type
_entity.pdbx_description
1 polymer ?
#
loop_
_entity_poly.entity_id
_entity_poly.type
_entity_poly.pdbx_seq_one_letter_code
_entity_poly.pdbx_strand_id
1 'polypeptide(L)'
;MKYNTSPISPSERILSLDVLRGFAILGILIMNIQSFSMIQTAYINPAAFGDLTGLNKWVWILSHVFADSKFMSIFSILFGAGILLFTDRVESKGFKSAGLHYSRTSWLLIIGLIHAYFIWYGD
;
A
#
# COMPACT_ATOMS: atom_id res chain seq x y z
N MET A 1 -7.50 32.72 -2.91
CA MET A 1 -8.56 31.76 -3.29
C MET A 1 -8.54 30.63 -2.27
N LYS A 2 -9.49 30.57 -1.33
CA LYS A 2 -9.52 29.52 -0.30
C LYS A 2 -10.09 28.24 -0.91
N TYR A 3 -9.28 27.18 -0.97
CA TYR A 3 -9.78 25.85 -1.32
C TYR A 3 -10.76 25.41 -0.23
N ASN A 4 -12.00 25.08 -0.60
CA ASN A 4 -12.93 24.47 0.35
C ASN A 4 -12.51 23.00 0.52
N THR A 5 -11.69 22.71 1.52
CA THR A 5 -11.09 21.38 1.77
C THR A 5 -12.01 20.43 2.53
N SER A 6 -13.34 20.65 2.46
CA SER A 6 -14.31 19.79 3.12
C SER A 6 -14.14 18.34 2.68
N PRO A 7 -14.23 17.36 3.61
CA PRO A 7 -14.21 15.95 3.29
C PRO A 7 -15.26 15.61 2.23
N ILE A 8 -14.96 14.63 1.39
CA ILE A 8 -15.92 14.07 0.44
C ILE A 8 -17.16 13.57 1.18
N SER A 9 -18.35 13.89 0.68
CA SER A 9 -19.58 13.33 1.26
C SER A 9 -19.60 11.82 1.05
N PRO A 10 -20.16 11.02 1.98
CA PRO A 10 -20.24 9.57 1.83
C PRO A 10 -20.94 9.12 0.53
N SER A 11 -21.89 9.92 0.04
CA SER A 11 -22.61 9.69 -1.22
C SER A 11 -21.77 9.89 -2.48
N GLU A 12 -20.69 10.67 -2.42
CA GLU A 12 -19.78 10.93 -3.55
C GLU A 12 -18.55 9.99 -3.54
N ARG A 13 -18.50 9.03 -2.60
CA ARG A 13 -17.41 8.05 -2.48
C ARG A 13 -17.67 6.84 -3.35
N ILE A 14 -16.62 6.37 -4.00
CA ILE A 14 -16.65 5.12 -4.75
C ILE A 14 -16.36 3.99 -3.75
N LEU A 15 -17.43 3.37 -3.23
CA LEU A 15 -17.34 2.33 -2.21
C LEU A 15 -16.43 1.17 -2.63
N SER A 16 -16.50 0.76 -3.90
CA SER A 16 -15.66 -0.32 -4.43
C SER A 16 -14.16 0.00 -4.37
N LEU A 17 -13.77 1.24 -4.61
CA LEU A 17 -12.39 1.69 -4.51
C LEU A 17 -11.90 1.66 -3.06
N ASP A 18 -12.75 2.10 -2.13
CA ASP A 18 -12.42 2.11 -0.71
C ASP A 18 -12.27 0.69 -0.14
N VAL A 19 -13.16 -0.23 -0.53
CA VAL A 19 -13.08 -1.66 -0.16
C VAL A 19 -11.82 -2.30 -0.70
N LEU A 20 -11.49 -2.05 -1.98
CA LEU A 20 -10.32 -2.66 -2.62
C LEU A 20 -9.01 -2.12 -2.04
N ARG A 21 -8.95 -0.85 -1.59
CA ARG A 21 -7.82 -0.33 -0.80
C ARG A 21 -7.68 -1.03 0.54
N GLY A 22 -8.79 -1.17 1.28
CA GLY A 22 -8.80 -1.88 2.55
C GLY A 22 -8.32 -3.33 2.40
N PHE A 23 -8.79 -4.02 1.36
CA PHE A 23 -8.36 -5.38 1.05
C PHE A 23 -6.88 -5.45 0.69
N ALA A 24 -6.36 -4.50 -0.08
CA ALA A 24 -4.94 -4.43 -0.40
C ALA A 24 -4.07 -4.22 0.86
N ILE A 25 -4.49 -3.35 1.78
CA ILE A 25 -3.80 -3.13 3.06
C ILE A 25 -3.79 -4.40 3.92
N LEU A 26 -4.90 -5.15 3.97
CA LEU A 26 -4.96 -6.43 4.68
C LEU A 26 -3.98 -7.46 4.08
N GLY A 27 -3.84 -7.50 2.75
CA GLY A 27 -2.87 -8.38 2.11
C GLY A 27 -1.41 -7.98 2.38
N ILE A 28 -1.11 -6.68 2.39
CA ILE A 28 0.22 -6.16 2.77
C ILE A 28 0.55 -6.51 4.22
N LEU A 29 -0.43 -6.42 5.13
CA LEU A 29 -0.26 -6.79 6.55
C LEU A 29 0.21 -8.24 6.71
N ILE A 30 -0.37 -9.18 5.95
CA ILE A 30 0.02 -10.61 6.01
C ILE A 30 1.50 -10.77 5.60
N MET A 31 1.93 -10.07 4.55
CA MET A 31 3.34 -10.09 4.10
C MET A 31 4.27 -9.47 5.14
N ASN A 32 3.89 -8.34 5.73
CA ASN A 32 4.70 -7.72 6.78
C ASN A 32 4.79 -8.59 8.02
N ILE A 33 3.71 -9.26 8.45
CA ILE A 33 3.78 -10.24 9.56
C ILE A 33 4.77 -11.36 9.23
N GLN A 34 4.73 -11.89 8.01
CA GLN A 34 5.66 -12.95 7.60
C GLN A 34 7.11 -12.45 7.59
N SER A 35 7.36 -11.26 7.04
CA SER A 35 8.66 -10.59 7.01
C SER A 35 9.21 -10.29 8.41
N PHE A 36 8.38 -9.82 9.34
CA PHE A 36 8.77 -9.57 10.74
C PHE A 36 8.94 -10.85 11.56
N SER A 37 8.24 -11.93 11.21
CA SER A 37 8.31 -13.22 11.92
C SER A 37 9.47 -14.12 11.46
N MET A 38 9.97 -13.94 10.23
CA MET A 38 11.02 -14.76 9.65
C MET A 38 12.35 -13.99 9.64
N ILE A 39 13.42 -14.60 10.16
CA ILE A 39 14.77 -14.06 10.00
C ILE A 39 15.10 -14.04 8.50
N GLN A 40 15.62 -12.93 7.99
CA GLN A 40 15.92 -12.66 6.57
C GLN A 40 16.71 -13.79 5.85
N THR A 41 17.42 -14.64 6.61
CA THR A 41 18.11 -15.85 6.12
C THR A 41 17.20 -17.01 5.73
N ALA A 42 15.96 -17.08 6.22
CA ALA A 42 14.96 -18.07 5.80
C ALA A 42 14.29 -17.73 4.46
N TYR A 43 14.43 -16.48 3.99
CA TYR A 43 13.95 -16.04 2.67
C TYR A 43 14.81 -16.61 1.52
N ILE A 44 16.07 -16.89 1.79
CA ILE A 44 17.06 -17.37 0.80
C ILE A 44 17.35 -18.85 0.97
N ASN A 45 17.30 -19.38 2.20
CA ASN A 45 17.63 -20.78 2.47
C ASN A 45 16.62 -21.45 3.42
N PRO A 46 15.66 -22.24 2.89
CA PRO A 46 14.70 -22.99 3.70
C PRO A 46 15.33 -24.02 4.65
N ALA A 47 16.60 -24.38 4.48
CA ALA A 47 17.30 -25.33 5.36
C ALA A 47 17.80 -24.72 6.68
N ALA A 48 17.73 -23.39 6.87
CA ALA A 48 18.29 -22.72 8.04
C ALA A 48 17.35 -22.62 9.26
N PHE A 49 16.05 -22.92 9.10
CA PHE A 49 15.04 -22.73 10.16
C PHE A 49 14.36 -24.02 10.64
N GLY A 50 14.79 -25.18 10.13
CA GLY A 50 14.21 -26.47 10.48
C GLY A 50 13.23 -27.01 9.44
N ASP A 51 12.94 -28.30 9.58
CA ASP A 51 12.33 -29.17 8.58
C ASP A 51 10.98 -28.63 8.04
N LEU A 52 10.96 -28.21 6.78
CA LEU A 52 9.77 -27.74 6.06
C LEU A 52 8.90 -28.95 5.63
N THR A 53 8.34 -29.65 6.61
CA THR A 53 7.41 -30.76 6.38
C THR A 53 5.95 -30.35 6.66
N GLY A 54 5.04 -30.83 5.81
CA GLY A 54 3.58 -30.70 6.01
C GLY A 54 2.98 -29.32 5.69
N LEU A 55 2.08 -28.87 6.56
CA LEU A 55 1.22 -27.69 6.37
C LEU A 55 2.02 -26.38 6.20
N ASN A 56 3.17 -26.26 6.86
CA ASN A 56 4.02 -25.07 6.84
C ASN A 56 4.57 -24.76 5.43
N LYS A 57 4.89 -25.80 4.64
CA LYS A 57 5.34 -25.63 3.25
C LYS A 57 4.22 -25.08 2.36
N TRP A 58 2.99 -25.57 2.55
CA TRP A 58 1.83 -25.08 1.79
C TRP A 58 1.47 -23.65 2.16
N VAL A 59 1.51 -23.28 3.44
CA VAL A 59 1.32 -21.91 3.89
C VAL A 59 2.39 -20.98 3.30
N TRP A 60 3.66 -21.41 3.31
CA TRP A 60 4.74 -20.62 2.70
C TRP A 60 4.56 -20.44 1.19
N ILE A 61 4.27 -21.52 0.45
CA ILE A 61 4.04 -21.45 -1.00
C ILE A 61 2.81 -20.59 -1.33
N LEU A 62 1.70 -20.76 -0.62
CA LEU A 62 0.48 -19.99 -0.87
C LEU A 62 0.71 -18.50 -0.58
N SER A 63 1.34 -18.17 0.53
CA SER A 63 1.70 -16.78 0.85
C SER A 63 2.64 -16.19 -0.20
N HIS A 64 3.68 -16.92 -0.59
CA HIS A 64 4.66 -16.42 -1.55
C HIS A 64 4.07 -16.28 -2.97
N VAL A 65 3.26 -17.23 -3.44
CA VAL A 65 2.69 -17.20 -4.80
C VAL A 65 1.52 -16.21 -4.92
N PHE A 66 0.66 -16.12 -3.90
CA PHE A 66 -0.55 -15.30 -3.98
C PHE A 66 -0.41 -13.91 -3.38
N ALA A 67 0.50 -13.70 -2.44
CA ALA A 67 0.57 -12.44 -1.69
C ALA A 67 1.87 -11.66 -1.91
N ASP A 68 2.98 -12.32 -2.27
CA ASP A 68 4.23 -11.61 -2.50
C ASP A 68 4.08 -10.58 -3.62
N SER A 69 4.33 -9.31 -3.28
CA SER A 69 4.34 -8.15 -4.17
C SER A 69 3.03 -7.83 -4.93
N LYS A 70 2.03 -8.73 -4.96
CA LYS A 70 0.74 -8.54 -5.65
C LYS A 70 -0.12 -7.51 -4.95
N PHE A 71 -0.22 -7.56 -3.62
CA PHE A 71 -1.02 -6.60 -2.86
C PHE A 71 -0.43 -5.20 -2.89
N MET A 72 0.90 -5.08 -2.89
CA MET A 72 1.60 -3.80 -3.14
C MET A 72 1.32 -3.26 -4.55
N SER A 73 1.29 -4.14 -5.56
CA SER A 73 0.97 -3.76 -6.94
C SER A 73 -0.47 -3.25 -7.07
N ILE A 74 -1.44 -3.96 -6.48
CA ILE A 74 -2.85 -3.54 -6.45
C ILE A 74 -2.97 -2.20 -5.72
N PHE A 75 -2.35 -2.07 -4.54
CA PHE A 75 -2.37 -0.83 -3.78
C PHE A 75 -1.80 0.35 -4.58
N SER A 76 -0.68 0.17 -5.28
CA SER A 76 -0.04 1.20 -6.11
C SER A 76 -0.94 1.65 -7.28
N ILE A 77 -1.59 0.71 -7.97
CA ILE A 77 -2.54 1.03 -9.05
C ILE A 77 -3.74 1.81 -8.49
N LEU A 78 -4.30 1.39 -7.36
CA LEU A 78 -5.43 2.03 -6.71
C LEU A 78 -5.10 3.42 -6.15
N PHE A 79 -3.86 3.60 -5.73
CA PHE A 79 -3.32 4.89 -5.34
C PHE A 79 -3.26 5.83 -6.54
N GLY A 80 -2.70 5.36 -7.68
CA GLY A 80 -2.68 6.10 -8.94
C GLY A 80 -4.07 6.47 -9.46
N ALA A 81 -5.00 5.52 -9.48
CA ALA A 81 -6.41 5.78 -9.84
C ALA A 81 -7.06 6.80 -8.89
N GLY A 82 -6.69 6.77 -7.61
CA GLY A 82 -7.11 7.77 -6.63
C GLY A 82 -6.65 9.19 -6.95
N ILE A 83 -5.41 9.34 -7.41
CA ILE A 83 -4.84 10.62 -7.83
C ILE A 83 -5.57 11.18 -9.05
N LEU A 84 -5.90 10.32 -10.02
CA LEU A 84 -6.65 10.72 -11.21
C LEU A 84 -8.05 11.22 -10.84
N LEU A 85 -8.80 10.44 -10.05
CA LEU A 85 -10.13 10.82 -9.57
C LEU A 85 -10.11 12.10 -8.72
N PHE A 86 -9.05 12.28 -7.94
CA PHE A 86 -8.86 13.51 -7.17
C PHE A 86 -8.62 14.71 -8.09
N THR A 87 -7.75 14.55 -9.09
CA THR A 87 -7.41 15.62 -10.03
C THR A 87 -8.60 16.04 -10.87
N ASP A 88 -9.31 15.08 -11.47
CA ASP A 88 -10.50 15.30 -12.29
C ASP A 88 -11.57 16.10 -11.51
N ARG A 89 -11.75 15.78 -10.23
CA ARG A 89 -12.70 16.49 -9.35
C ARG A 89 -12.25 17.90 -8.98
N VAL A 90 -10.97 18.14 -8.79
CA VAL A 90 -10.45 19.48 -8.46
C VAL A 90 -10.54 20.38 -9.70
N GLU A 91 -10.25 19.83 -10.87
CA GLU A 91 -10.37 20.51 -12.16
C GLU A 91 -11.83 20.80 -12.54
N SER A 92 -12.75 19.87 -12.29
CA SER A 92 -14.19 20.09 -12.53
C SER A 92 -14.80 21.20 -11.66
N LYS A 93 -14.16 21.51 -10.52
CA LYS A 93 -14.49 22.65 -9.66
C LYS A 93 -13.76 23.96 -10.04
N GLY A 94 -13.01 23.97 -11.14
CA GLY A 94 -12.28 25.14 -11.65
C GLY A 94 -11.01 25.50 -10.86
N PHE A 95 -10.52 24.59 -10.02
CA PHE A 95 -9.32 24.79 -9.22
C PHE A 95 -8.10 24.12 -9.86
N LYS A 96 -6.90 24.65 -9.57
CA LYS A 96 -5.64 24.04 -10.00
C LYS A 96 -5.35 22.78 -9.16
N SER A 97 -5.48 21.59 -9.75
CA SER A 97 -5.21 20.32 -9.07
C SER A 97 -3.74 20.12 -8.68
N ALA A 98 -2.81 20.51 -9.56
CA ALA A 98 -1.39 20.24 -9.40
C ALA A 98 -0.83 20.66 -8.03
N GLY A 99 -1.11 21.89 -7.58
CA GLY A 99 -0.57 22.39 -6.30
C GLY A 99 -1.05 21.58 -5.08
N LEU A 100 -2.32 21.15 -5.09
CA LEU A 100 -2.89 20.39 -3.98
C LEU A 100 -2.45 18.92 -4.02
N HIS A 101 -2.31 18.35 -5.21
CA HIS A 101 -1.77 17.00 -5.41
C HIS A 101 -0.30 16.90 -4.99
N TYR A 102 0.55 17.84 -5.44
CA TYR A 102 1.97 17.84 -5.07
C TYR A 102 2.18 18.07 -3.59
N SER A 103 1.47 19.01 -2.96
CA SER A 103 1.61 19.24 -1.51
C SER A 103 1.33 17.97 -0.69
N ARG A 104 0.29 17.22 -1.05
CA ARG A 104 -0.06 15.96 -0.37
C ARG A 104 0.96 14.85 -0.64
N THR A 105 1.36 14.69 -1.89
CA THR A 105 2.30 13.64 -2.30
C THR A 105 3.69 13.90 -1.76
N SER A 106 4.12 15.16 -1.66
CA SER A 106 5.39 15.54 -1.04
C SER A 106 5.43 15.19 0.44
N TRP A 107 4.35 15.38 1.19
CA TRP A 107 4.29 14.94 2.59
C TRP A 107 4.40 13.43 2.72
N LEU A 108 3.68 12.67 1.88
CA LEU A 108 3.79 11.21 1.85
C LEU A 108 5.21 10.76 1.50
N LEU A 109 5.85 11.42 0.54
CA LEU A 109 7.22 11.14 0.14
C LEU A 109 8.22 11.45 1.26
N ILE A 110 8.09 12.59 1.95
CA ILE A 110 8.94 12.94 3.09
C ILE A 110 8.81 11.90 4.21
N ILE A 111 7.58 11.51 4.55
CA ILE A 111 7.33 10.47 5.56
C ILE A 111 7.95 9.14 5.12
N GLY A 112 7.76 8.76 3.85
CA GLY A 112 8.36 7.54 3.28
C GLY A 112 9.88 7.55 3.30
N LEU A 113 10.52 8.67 2.97
CA LEU A 113 11.97 8.82 3.05
C LEU A 113 12.47 8.74 4.50
N ILE A 114 11.81 9.42 5.43
CA ILE A 114 12.16 9.32 6.85
C ILE A 114 12.06 7.86 7.31
N HIS A 115 11.00 7.16 6.92
CA HIS A 115 10.83 5.75 7.26
C HIS A 115 11.97 4.88 6.69
N ALA A 116 12.26 5.01 5.40
CA ALA A 116 13.28 4.22 4.70
C ALA A 116 14.71 4.45 5.24
N TYR A 117 15.04 5.67 5.65
CA TYR A 117 16.39 6.00 6.13
C TYR A 117 16.57 5.89 7.65
N PHE A 118 15.55 6.15 8.46
CA PHE A 118 15.68 6.25 9.92
C PHE A 118 15.01 5.12 10.70
N ILE A 119 14.04 4.41 10.12
CA ILE A 119 13.26 3.40 10.84
C ILE A 119 13.67 1.99 10.40
N TRP A 120 13.55 1.67 9.11
CA TRP A 120 13.75 0.31 8.64
C TRP A 120 14.07 0.23 7.14
N TYR A 121 14.99 -0.67 6.78
CA TYR A 121 15.38 -0.97 5.39
C TYR A 121 14.66 -2.25 4.95
N GLY A 122 13.38 -2.15 4.58
CA GLY A 122 12.61 -3.33 4.17
C GLY A 122 11.09 -3.21 4.15
N ASP A 123 10.55 -1.98 4.13
CA ASP A 123 9.14 -1.69 3.82
C ASP A 123 9.09 -0.85 2.53
#